data_AF-A0AAD8EBQ2-F1
#
_entry.id   AF-A0AAD8EBQ2-F1
#
_cell.length_a   1.000
_cell.length_b   1.000
_cell.length_c   1.000
_cell.angle_alpha   90.00
_cell.angle_beta   90.00
_cell.angle_gamma   90.00
#
_symmetry.space_group_name_H-M   'P 1'
#
loop_
_entity.id
_entity.type
_entity.pdbx_description
1 polymer ?
#
loop_
_entity_poly.entity_id
_entity_poly.type
_entity_poly.pdbx_seq_one_letter_code
_entity_poly.pdbx_strand_id
1 'polypeptide(L)'
;MKYLHSSPIRVHGYLTSRNCVIDARWVLKITDYGLPAFFEAQNITAPTKTARDLLWTAPELLRNSSLRKTGTQPGDVYSFGIIMQEVVVRGEPFCMLSLSPEGNYCI
;
A
#
# COMPACT_ATOMS: atom_id res chain seq x y z
N MET A 1 0.51 -9.34 8.41
CA MET A 1 1.84 -9.01 7.85
C MET A 1 3.03 -9.77 8.44
N LYS A 2 2.96 -10.31 9.67
CA LYS A 2 4.08 -11.03 10.31
C LYS A 2 4.78 -12.06 9.40
N TYR A 3 4.01 -12.91 8.71
CA TYR A 3 4.56 -13.93 7.81
C TYR A 3 5.47 -13.34 6.73
N LEU A 4 5.00 -12.32 6.00
CA LEU A 4 5.79 -11.66 4.96
C LEU A 4 7.01 -10.95 5.56
N HIS A 5 6.84 -10.29 6.70
CA HIS A 5 7.91 -9.57 7.39
C HIS A 5 9.03 -10.48 7.92
N SER A 6 8.71 -11.73 8.25
CA SER A 6 9.70 -12.77 8.60
C SER A 6 10.27 -13.52 7.40
N SER A 7 9.68 -13.38 6.21
CA SER A 7 10.17 -14.01 4.99
C SER A 7 11.39 -13.28 4.42
N PRO A 8 12.15 -13.87 3.48
CA PRO A 8 13.24 -13.18 2.78
C PRO A 8 12.82 -11.91 2.04
N ILE A 9 11.52 -11.78 1.69
CA ILE A 9 10.97 -10.59 1.03
C ILE A 9 10.92 -9.41 1.99
N ARG A 10 10.70 -9.66 3.28
CA ARG A 10 10.69 -8.72 4.42
C ARG A 10 9.69 -7.56 4.38
N VAL A 11 9.33 -7.03 3.22
CA VAL A 11 8.53 -5.82 3.02
C VAL A 11 7.63 -6.01 1.81
N HIS A 12 6.37 -5.59 1.90
CA HIS A 12 5.48 -5.53 0.73
C HIS A 12 5.72 -4.28 -0.10
N GLY A 13 5.74 -3.10 0.55
CA GLY A 13 6.05 -1.79 -0.04
C GLY A 13 5.00 -1.20 -0.98
N TYR A 14 3.99 -2.00 -1.36
CA TYR A 14 2.93 -1.66 -2.30
C TYR A 14 1.56 -2.15 -1.80
N LEU A 15 1.42 -2.39 -0.49
CA LEU A 15 0.19 -2.93 0.06
C LEU A 15 -0.97 -1.92 -0.08
N THR A 16 -2.03 -2.33 -0.79
CA THR A 16 -3.30 -1.61 -0.87
C THR A 16 -4.46 -2.60 -0.76
N SER A 17 -5.70 -2.11 -0.60
CA SER A 17 -6.89 -2.97 -0.61
C SER A 17 -7.05 -3.73 -1.93
N ARG A 18 -6.55 -3.21 -3.06
CA ARG A 18 -6.52 -3.89 -4.37
C ARG A 18 -5.64 -5.13 -4.40
N ASN A 19 -4.65 -5.23 -3.51
CA ASN A 19 -3.72 -6.35 -3.40
C ASN A 19 -4.22 -7.41 -2.39
N CYS A 20 -5.43 -7.26 -1.87
CA CYS A 20 -6.07 -8.19 -0.95
C CYS A 20 -7.19 -8.92 -1.70
N VAL A 21 -6.94 -10.17 -2.07
CA VAL A 21 -7.88 -11.01 -2.84
C VAL A 21 -8.46 -12.11 -1.95
N ILE A 22 -9.68 -12.54 -2.25
CA ILE A 22 -10.36 -13.62 -1.52
C ILE A 22 -10.39 -14.86 -2.40
N ASP A 23 -9.98 -16.02 -1.88
CA ASP A 23 -10.08 -17.29 -2.60
C ASP A 23 -11.47 -17.96 -2.42
N ALA A 24 -11.71 -19.06 -3.13
CA ALA A 24 -12.99 -19.79 -3.09
C ALA A 24 -13.38 -20.33 -1.70
N ARG A 25 -12.44 -20.35 -0.74
CA ARG A 25 -12.67 -20.78 0.65
C ARG A 25 -12.85 -19.59 1.59
N TRP A 26 -13.11 -18.39 1.06
CA TRP A 26 -13.25 -17.15 1.83
C TRP A 26 -11.99 -16.78 2.64
N VAL A 27 -10.80 -17.15 2.15
CA VAL A 27 -9.54 -16.79 2.79
C VAL A 27 -8.91 -15.60 2.07
N LEU A 28 -8.55 -14.57 2.85
CA LEU A 28 -7.80 -13.42 2.35
C LEU A 28 -6.35 -13.80 2.02
N LYS A 29 -5.91 -13.40 0.83
CA LYS A 29 -4.55 -13.55 0.33
C LYS A 29 -4.02 -12.19 -0.11
N ILE A 30 -2.73 -12.00 0.11
CA ILE A 30 -2.02 -10.80 -0.28
C ILE A 30 -1.24 -11.10 -1.57
N THR A 31 -1.39 -10.26 -2.58
CA THR A 31 -0.72 -10.36 -3.90
C THR A 31 0.34 -9.28 -4.07
N ASP A 32 1.14 -9.38 -5.14
CA ASP A 32 2.08 -8.32 -5.57
C ASP A 32 3.14 -7.92 -4.53
N TYR A 33 3.43 -8.80 -3.58
CA TYR A 33 4.58 -8.66 -2.69
C TYR A 33 5.88 -8.90 -3.48
N GLY A 34 6.99 -8.29 -3.05
CA GLY A 34 8.29 -8.46 -3.70
C GLY A 34 8.47 -7.66 -5.01
N LEU A 35 7.46 -6.91 -5.45
CA LEU A 35 7.59 -5.98 -6.58
C LEU A 35 8.78 -5.00 -6.47
N PRO A 36 9.08 -4.38 -5.31
CA PRO A 36 10.25 -3.51 -5.19
C PRO A 36 11.56 -4.21 -5.60
N ALA A 37 11.78 -5.41 -5.07
CA ALA A 37 12.98 -6.21 -5.35
C ALA A 37 12.98 -6.71 -6.80
N PHE A 38 11.82 -7.05 -7.36
CA PHE A 38 11.69 -7.44 -8.76
C PHE A 38 12.09 -6.30 -9.71
N PHE A 39 11.59 -5.07 -9.49
CA PHE A 39 11.95 -3.92 -10.31
C PHE A 39 13.45 -3.61 -10.24
N GLU A 40 14.03 -3.66 -9.04
CA GLU A 40 15.47 -3.49 -8.85
C GLU A 40 16.30 -4.56 -9.58
N ALA A 41 15.95 -5.84 -9.41
CA ALA A 41 16.66 -6.95 -10.02
C ALA A 41 16.59 -6.96 -11.55
N GLN A 42 15.49 -6.45 -12.13
CA GLN A 42 15.31 -6.35 -13.58
C GLN A 42 15.74 -4.99 -14.15
N ASN A 43 16.24 -4.08 -13.32
CA ASN A 43 16.57 -2.70 -13.70
C ASN A 43 15.40 -1.99 -14.41
N ILE A 44 14.16 -2.28 -13.96
CA ILE A 44 12.93 -1.69 -14.47
C ILE A 44 12.57 -0.50 -13.60
N THR A 45 12.30 0.64 -14.23
CA THR A 45 11.75 1.80 -13.51
C THR A 45 10.33 1.48 -13.04
N ALA A 46 10.12 1.48 -11.72
CA ALA A 46 8.80 1.30 -11.14
C ALA A 46 7.82 2.37 -11.68
N PRO A 47 6.54 2.00 -11.91
CA PRO A 47 5.56 2.94 -12.43
C PRO A 47 5.36 4.13 -11.48
N THR A 48 5.17 5.31 -12.06
CA THR A 48 4.85 6.53 -11.31
C THR A 48 3.49 6.39 -10.63
N LYS A 49 3.46 6.49 -9.29
CA LYS A 49 2.23 6.44 -8.50
C LYS A 49 1.49 7.78 -8.58
N THR A 50 0.19 7.74 -8.84
CA THR A 50 -0.69 8.92 -8.73
C THR A 50 -0.96 9.28 -7.26
N ALA A 51 -1.54 10.45 -6.98
CA ALA A 51 -1.96 10.80 -5.61
C ALA A 51 -2.93 9.76 -5.02
N ARG A 52 -3.83 9.22 -5.86
CA ARG A 52 -4.78 8.17 -5.48
C ARG A 52 -4.07 6.85 -5.14
N ASP A 53 -3.02 6.49 -5.85
CA ASP A 53 -2.23 5.29 -5.54
C ASP A 53 -1.41 5.42 -4.24
N LEU A 54 -1.23 6.65 -3.76
CA LEU A 54 -0.46 6.95 -2.56
C LEU A 54 -1.31 7.01 -1.29
N LEU A 55 -2.63 6.83 -1.36
CA LEU A 55 -3.51 6.90 -0.18
C LEU A 55 -3.14 5.88 0.91
N TRP A 56 -2.63 4.71 0.54
CA TRP A 56 -2.17 3.71 1.52
C TRP A 56 -0.72 3.94 1.99
N THR A 57 -0.03 4.93 1.45
CA THR A 57 1.41 5.12 1.67
C THR A 57 1.65 5.90 2.96
N ALA A 58 2.48 5.34 3.84
CA ALA A 58 2.83 5.97 5.10
C ALA A 58 3.49 7.35 4.91
N PRO A 59 3.23 8.32 5.80
CA PRO A 59 3.69 9.69 5.63
C PRO A 59 5.23 9.83 5.56
N GLU A 60 5.98 8.97 6.25
CA GLU A 60 7.44 8.90 6.16
C GLU A 60 7.92 8.48 4.77
N LEU A 61 7.17 7.62 4.07
CA LEU A 61 7.45 7.23 2.68
C LEU A 61 7.00 8.31 1.70
N LEU A 62 5.98 9.10 2.03
CA LEU A 62 5.60 10.27 1.23
C LEU A 62 6.68 11.35 1.26
N ARG A 63 7.42 11.49 2.35
CA ARG A 63 8.50 12.48 2.48
C ARG A 63 9.83 12.04 1.86
N ASN A 64 10.05 10.75 1.65
CA ASN A 64 11.30 10.21 1.12
C ASN A 64 11.04 9.28 -0.08
N SER A 65 11.34 9.76 -1.28
CA SER A 65 11.12 9.04 -2.53
C SER A 65 11.94 7.74 -2.64
N SER A 66 13.16 7.71 -2.09
CA SER A 66 14.00 6.51 -2.07
C SER A 66 13.39 5.42 -1.20
N LEU A 67 12.95 5.77 0.02
CA LEU A 67 12.25 4.83 0.90
C LEU A 67 10.90 4.40 0.32
N ARG A 68 10.22 5.27 -0.43
CA ARG A 68 8.95 4.94 -1.09
C ARG A 68 9.11 3.85 -2.15
N LYS A 69 10.25 3.80 -2.85
CA LYS A 69 10.52 2.78 -3.87
C LYS A 69 10.64 1.40 -3.25
N THR A 70 11.33 1.29 -2.10
CA THR A 70 11.57 0.02 -1.42
C THR A 70 10.43 -0.39 -0.47
N GLY A 71 9.76 0.59 0.13
CA GLY A 71 8.87 0.38 1.26
C GLY A 71 9.63 0.09 2.56
N THR A 72 8.89 -0.02 3.66
CA THR A 72 9.41 -0.39 4.99
C THR A 72 8.39 -1.25 5.73
N GLN A 73 8.81 -2.04 6.72
CA GLN A 73 7.89 -2.83 7.54
C GLN A 73 6.86 -1.96 8.30
N PRO A 74 7.26 -0.84 8.94
CA PRO A 74 6.29 0.10 9.52
C PRO A 74 5.34 0.70 8.47
N GLY A 75 5.84 0.95 7.26
CA GLY A 75 5.04 1.41 6.14
C GLY A 75 3.92 0.43 5.79
N ASP A 76 4.22 -0.87 5.73
CA ASP A 76 3.20 -1.92 5.51
C ASP A 76 2.15 -1.96 6.63
N VAL A 77 2.56 -1.71 7.88
CA VAL A 77 1.63 -1.65 9.03
C VAL A 77 0.70 -0.45 8.90
N TYR A 78 1.20 0.71 8.47
CA TYR A 78 0.38 1.87 8.17
C TYR A 78 -0.62 1.57 7.05
N SER A 79 -0.16 1.00 5.92
CA SER A 79 -1.02 0.63 4.80
C SER A 79 -2.12 -0.34 5.24
N PHE A 80 -1.80 -1.31 6.10
CA PHE A 80 -2.79 -2.20 6.71
C PHE A 80 -3.83 -1.44 7.53
N GLY A 81 -3.43 -0.40 8.29
CA GLY A 81 -4.34 0.47 9.02
C GLY A 81 -5.36 1.18 8.11
N ILE A 82 -4.91 1.67 6.94
CA ILE A 82 -5.80 2.27 5.95
C ILE A 82 -6.79 1.23 5.39
N ILE A 83 -6.32 0.02 5.08
CA ILE A 83 -7.20 -1.08 4.63
C ILE A 83 -8.25 -1.42 5.68
N MET A 84 -7.86 -1.46 6.96
CA MET A 84 -8.82 -1.68 8.05
C MET A 84 -9.85 -0.54 8.15
N GLN A 85 -9.45 0.70 7.91
CA GLN A 85 -10.40 1.82 7.83
C GLN A 85 -11.41 1.63 6.69
N GLU A 86 -10.95 1.24 5.49
CA GLU A 86 -11.86 0.96 4.36
C GLU A 86 -12.89 -0.11 4.73
N VAL A 87 -12.47 -1.17 5.44
CA VAL A 87 -13.36 -2.25 5.89
C VAL A 87 -14.38 -1.76 6.92
N VAL A 88 -13.95 -1.00 7.93
CA VAL A 88 -14.82 -0.53 9.01
C VAL A 88 -15.84 0.49 8.52
N VAL A 89 -15.39 1.44 7.68
CA VAL A 89 -16.24 2.55 7.18
C VAL A 89 -17.03 2.11 5.94
N ARG A 90 -16.63 1.02 5.28
CA ARG A 90 -17.19 0.56 3.99
C ARG A 90 -17.14 1.65 2.91
N GLY A 91 -16.01 2.35 2.86
CA GLY A 91 -15.77 3.45 1.93
C GLY A 91 -14.30 3.52 1.49
N GLU A 92 -14.01 4.43 0.57
CA GLU A 92 -12.64 4.66 0.08
C GLU A 92 -11.69 5.12 1.19
N PRO A 93 -10.36 4.99 1.01
CA PRO A 93 -9.40 5.55 1.94
C PRO A 93 -9.69 7.03 2.21
N PHE A 94 -9.71 7.42 3.48
CA PHE A 94 -9.97 8.78 3.92
C PHE A 94 -11.34 9.37 3.51
N CYS A 95 -12.33 8.56 3.16
CA CYS A 95 -13.67 9.06 2.79
C CYS A 95 -14.41 9.84 3.90
N MET A 96 -13.90 9.81 5.13
CA MET A 96 -14.38 10.64 6.25
C MET A 96 -13.89 12.09 6.16
N LEU A 97 -12.93 12.37 5.28
CA LEU A 97 -12.42 13.70 4.98
C LEU A 97 -13.08 14.21 3.71
N SER A 98 -13.51 15.48 3.70
CA SER A 98 -14.05 16.16 2.52
C SER A 98 -12.95 16.65 1.57
N LEU A 99 -11.95 15.81 1.32
CA LEU A 99 -10.76 16.11 0.52
C LEU A 99 -10.59 15.09 -0.62
N SER A 100 -10.20 15.59 -1.79
CA SER A 100 -9.75 14.78 -2.91
C SER A 100 -8.32 14.28 -2.67
N PRO A 101 -7.86 13.23 -3.38
CA PRO A 101 -6.48 12.75 -3.27
C PRO A 101 -5.42 13.82 -3.54
N GLU A 102 -5.76 14.83 -4.35
CA GLU A 102 -4.91 15.97 -4.68
C GLU A 102 -4.86 17.04 -3.57
N GLY A 103 -5.68 16.90 -2.52
CA GLY A 103 -5.77 17.83 -1.38
C GLY A 103 -6.76 18.97 -1.56
N ASN A 104 -7.63 18.91 -2.59
CA ASN A 104 -8.67 19.91 -2.82
C ASN A 104 -9.98 19.50 -2.13
N TYR A 105 -10.88 20.43 -1.84
CA TYR A 105 -12.20 20.06 -1.31
C TYR A 105 -13.04 19.34 -2.36
N CYS A 106 -13.75 18.29 -1.94
CA CYS A 106 -14.79 17.67 -2.76
C CYS A 106 -16.00 18.63 -2.79
N ILE A 107 -16.18 19.34 -3.92
CA ILE A 107 -17.36 20.16 -4.24
C ILE A 107 -18.53 19.31 -4.72
#